data_AF-A0AAV6TTY9-F1
#
_entry.id   AF-A0AAV6TTY9-F1
#
_cell.length_a   1.000
_cell.length_b   1.000
_cell.length_c   1.000
_cell.angle_alpha   90.00
_cell.angle_beta   90.00
_cell.angle_gamma   90.00
#
_symmetry.space_group_name_H-M   'P 1'
#
loop_
_entity.id
_entity.type
_entity.pdbx_description
1 polymer ?
#
loop_
_entity_poly.entity_id
_entity_poly.type
_entity_poly.pdbx_seq_one_letter_code
_entity_poly.pdbx_strand_id
1 'polypeptide(L)'
;MPPKSYKVIDTWFKKKDKNGHPYSEWCKKLNDEEIQCIVCNKKIACISKGWQAVTQHENSSVHKEEAAVKLSKTQLLVSPRNIGVSCGIQSAVSLQEPKKSTVLDTGKSLQLCHSREEACKAELIWAMKMVQSNISTTFVEDITEVFKTMFTTIPQGFSLGRTKLTYLITEAL
;
A
#
# COMPACT_ATOMS: atom_id res chain seq x y z
N MET A 1 16.77 -8.34 -43.16
CA MET A 1 16.13 -8.92 -41.95
C MET A 1 15.10 -7.92 -41.44
N PRO A 2 13.84 -8.31 -41.23
CA PRO A 2 12.85 -7.40 -40.65
C PRO A 2 13.26 -7.01 -39.22
N PRO A 3 12.98 -5.77 -38.77
CA PRO A 3 13.27 -5.35 -37.40
C PRO A 3 12.45 -6.21 -36.43
N LYS A 4 13.12 -6.81 -35.43
CA LYS A 4 12.43 -7.51 -34.34
C LYS A 4 11.64 -6.48 -33.54
N SER A 5 10.32 -6.59 -33.52
CA SER A 5 9.46 -5.81 -32.64
C SER A 5 9.15 -6.59 -31.36
N TYR A 6 9.15 -5.89 -30.23
CA TYR A 6 8.82 -6.47 -28.93
C TYR A 6 7.55 -5.86 -28.37
N LYS A 7 6.77 -6.70 -27.68
CA LYS A 7 5.58 -6.28 -26.94
C LYS A 7 5.85 -6.33 -25.43
N VAL A 8 5.18 -5.45 -24.68
CA VAL A 8 5.20 -5.38 -23.23
C VAL A 8 4.38 -6.55 -22.67
N ILE A 9 5.02 -7.37 -21.84
CA ILE A 9 4.44 -8.59 -21.27
C ILE A 9 4.23 -8.39 -19.77
N ASP A 10 3.09 -8.82 -19.23
CA ASP A 10 2.75 -8.59 -17.81
C ASP A 10 3.68 -9.31 -16.83
N THR A 11 4.36 -10.37 -17.28
CA THR A 11 5.36 -11.10 -16.48
C THR A 11 6.56 -10.24 -16.11
N TRP A 12 6.81 -9.15 -16.84
CA TRP A 12 7.88 -8.20 -16.56
C TRP A 12 7.68 -7.47 -15.22
N PHE A 13 6.44 -7.11 -14.88
CA PHE A 13 6.12 -6.35 -13.66
C PHE A 13 6.23 -7.18 -12.38
N LYS A 14 6.26 -8.52 -12.50
CA LYS A 14 6.46 -9.44 -11.37
C LYS A 14 7.93 -9.55 -10.94
N LYS A 15 8.86 -9.08 -11.78
CA LYS A 15 10.30 -9.07 -11.44
C LYS A 15 10.59 -7.99 -10.41
N LYS A 16 11.75 -8.10 -9.78
CA LYS A 16 12.32 -7.06 -8.92
C LYS A 16 13.50 -6.42 -9.60
N ASP A 17 13.68 -5.13 -9.35
CA ASP A 17 14.86 -4.38 -9.73
C ASP A 17 16.05 -4.74 -8.83
N LYS A 18 17.23 -4.20 -9.13
CA LYS A 18 18.46 -4.42 -8.35
C LYS A 18 18.37 -3.90 -6.92
N ASN A 19 17.48 -2.95 -6.66
CA ASN A 19 17.25 -2.36 -5.35
C ASN A 19 16.18 -3.15 -4.55
N GLY A 20 15.63 -4.21 -5.13
CA GLY A 20 14.64 -5.08 -4.50
C GLY A 20 13.19 -4.59 -4.61
N HIS A 21 12.94 -3.47 -5.30
CA HIS A 21 11.59 -2.99 -5.56
C HIS A 21 10.97 -3.77 -6.73
N PRO A 22 9.72 -4.24 -6.61
CA PRO A 22 9.02 -4.86 -7.73
C PRO A 22 8.79 -3.82 -8.83
N TYR A 23 8.96 -4.22 -10.09
CA TYR A 23 8.73 -3.32 -11.22
C TYR A 23 7.29 -2.81 -11.26
N SER A 24 6.32 -3.56 -10.73
CA SER A 24 4.93 -3.10 -10.59
C SER A 24 4.75 -1.84 -9.74
N GLU A 25 5.68 -1.55 -8.82
CA GLU A 25 5.61 -0.35 -7.97
C GLU A 25 5.90 0.93 -8.76
N TRP A 26 6.82 0.88 -9.73
CA TRP A 26 7.28 2.10 -10.43
C TRP A 26 7.04 2.10 -11.94
N CYS A 27 6.77 0.95 -12.53
CA CYS A 27 6.58 0.78 -13.97
C CYS A 27 5.12 0.44 -14.26
N LYS A 28 4.49 1.21 -15.14
CA LYS A 28 3.11 0.99 -15.60
C LYS A 28 3.08 0.72 -17.10
N LYS A 29 2.32 -0.28 -17.52
CA LYS A 29 2.02 -0.50 -18.94
C LYS A 29 1.16 0.66 -19.45
N LEU A 30 1.61 1.35 -20.48
CA LEU A 30 0.81 2.36 -21.16
C LEU A 30 0.09 1.71 -22.35
N ASN A 31 0.88 1.09 -23.23
CA ASN A 31 0.43 0.39 -24.43
C ASN A 31 1.16 -0.95 -24.53
N ASP A 32 0.90 -1.71 -25.59
CA ASP A 32 1.65 -2.94 -25.89
C ASP A 32 3.12 -2.68 -26.28
N GLU A 33 3.50 -1.43 -26.56
CA GLU A 33 4.84 -1.08 -27.07
C GLU A 33 5.60 -0.14 -26.14
N GLU A 34 4.92 0.45 -25.15
CA GLU A 34 5.47 1.48 -24.27
C GLU A 34 5.06 1.24 -22.82
N ILE A 35 5.99 1.56 -21.93
CA ILE A 35 5.77 1.62 -20.49
C ILE A 35 6.03 3.05 -19.99
N GLN A 36 5.43 3.40 -18.86
CA GLN A 36 5.70 4.64 -18.16
C GLN A 36 6.36 4.34 -16.82
N CYS A 37 7.51 4.96 -16.58
CA CYS A 37 8.13 5.00 -15.26
C CYS A 37 7.53 6.17 -14.48
N ILE A 38 6.88 5.90 -13.35
CA ILE A 38 6.28 6.93 -12.50
C ILE A 38 7.33 7.65 -11.65
N VAL A 39 8.45 6.98 -11.35
CA VAL A 39 9.56 7.55 -10.59
C VAL A 39 10.21 8.67 -11.40
N CYS A 40 10.55 8.38 -12.66
CA CYS A 40 11.19 9.35 -13.56
C CYS A 40 10.21 10.21 -14.35
N ASN A 41 8.91 9.90 -14.30
CA ASN A 41 7.87 10.46 -15.16
C ASN A 41 8.24 10.42 -16.65
N LYS A 42 8.77 9.30 -17.14
CA LYS A 42 9.23 9.12 -18.51
C LYS A 42 8.58 7.91 -19.17
N LYS A 43 8.28 8.04 -20.46
CA LYS A 43 7.87 6.91 -21.32
C LYS A 43 9.12 6.19 -21.83
N ILE A 44 9.07 4.87 -21.85
CA ILE A 44 10.15 4.01 -22.34
C ILE A 44 9.57 3.19 -23.47
N ALA A 45 10.09 3.41 -24.68
CA ALA A 45 9.73 2.63 -25.85
C ALA A 45 10.38 1.24 -25.77
N CYS A 46 9.55 0.21 -25.70
CA CYS A 46 9.98 -1.19 -25.67
C CYS A 46 9.99 -1.82 -27.06
N ILE A 47 9.43 -1.17 -28.09
CA ILE A 47 9.29 -1.75 -29.43
C ILE A 47 10.61 -2.28 -30.02
N SER A 48 11.73 -1.59 -29.81
CA SER A 48 13.03 -1.91 -30.43
C SER A 48 13.91 -2.84 -29.59
N LYS A 49 13.91 -2.65 -28.27
CA LYS A 49 14.83 -3.33 -27.32
C LYS A 49 14.11 -4.25 -26.33
N GLY A 50 12.78 -4.25 -26.31
CA GLY A 50 11.97 -5.02 -25.37
C GLY A 50 12.36 -4.76 -23.92
N TRP A 51 12.55 -5.83 -23.16
CA TRP A 51 12.94 -5.80 -21.75
C TRP A 51 14.25 -5.05 -21.48
N GLN A 52 15.20 -5.08 -22.42
CA GLN A 52 16.48 -4.39 -22.25
C GLN A 52 16.32 -2.87 -22.13
N ALA A 53 15.29 -2.28 -22.74
CA ALA A 53 14.99 -0.86 -22.57
C ALA A 53 14.64 -0.53 -21.10
N VAL A 54 13.87 -1.42 -20.46
CA VAL A 54 13.46 -1.28 -19.07
C VAL A 54 14.65 -1.41 -18.13
N THR A 55 15.48 -2.44 -18.33
CA THR A 55 16.70 -2.64 -17.54
C THR A 55 17.71 -1.51 -17.76
N GLN A 56 17.85 -0.98 -18.98
CA GLN A 56 18.71 0.16 -19.25
C GLN A 56 18.22 1.40 -18.50
N HIS A 57 16.90 1.65 -18.48
CA HIS A 57 16.31 2.77 -17.77
C HIS A 57 16.54 2.67 -16.25
N GLU A 58 16.29 1.51 -15.64
CA GLU A 58 16.52 1.25 -14.22
C GLU A 58 17.98 1.55 -13.82
N ASN A 59 18.94 1.23 -14.70
CA ASN A 59 20.35 1.46 -14.41
C ASN A 59 20.79 2.93 -14.56
N SER A 60 19.94 3.83 -15.06
CA SER A 60 20.25 5.25 -15.15
C SER A 60 20.42 5.88 -13.76
N SER A 61 21.34 6.84 -13.63
CA SER A 61 21.59 7.54 -12.35
C SER A 61 20.33 8.22 -11.84
N VAL A 62 19.61 8.92 -12.72
CA VAL A 62 18.36 9.62 -12.41
C VAL A 62 17.34 8.66 -11.79
N HIS A 63 17.15 7.48 -12.38
CA HIS A 63 16.21 6.50 -11.83
C HIS A 63 16.63 6.04 -10.44
N LYS A 64 17.91 5.74 -10.23
CA LYS A 64 18.40 5.25 -8.93
C LYS A 64 18.20 6.28 -7.82
N GLU A 65 18.57 7.54 -8.09
CA GLU A 65 18.44 8.64 -7.14
C GLU A 65 16.98 8.91 -6.81
N GLU A 66 16.11 8.99 -7.83
CA GLU A 66 14.69 9.25 -7.60
C GLU A 66 13.98 8.05 -6.99
N ALA A 67 14.35 6.81 -7.33
CA ALA A 67 13.77 5.60 -6.76
C ALA A 67 14.08 5.49 -5.26
N ALA A 68 15.32 5.80 -4.87
CA ALA A 68 15.73 5.79 -3.45
C ALA A 68 14.88 6.73 -2.59
N VAL A 69 14.41 7.84 -3.17
CA VAL A 69 13.56 8.82 -2.48
C VAL A 69 12.07 8.46 -2.61
N LYS A 70 11.57 8.34 -3.85
CA LYS A 70 10.13 8.23 -4.16
C LYS A 70 9.53 6.86 -3.87
N LEU A 71 10.35 5.81 -3.82
CA LEU A 71 9.92 4.46 -3.43
C LEU A 71 10.27 4.13 -1.96
N SER A 72 10.84 5.09 -1.22
CA SER A 72 11.14 4.88 0.18
C SER A 72 9.84 4.69 0.98
N LYS A 73 9.87 3.70 1.88
CA LYS A 73 8.78 3.42 2.82
C LYS A 73 8.57 4.50 3.88
N THR A 74 9.42 5.52 3.92
CA THR A 74 9.31 6.65 4.86
C THR A 74 8.53 7.83 4.28
N GLN A 75 8.19 7.81 2.99
CA GLN A 75 7.42 8.88 2.37
C GLN A 75 5.92 8.70 2.57
N LEU A 76 5.21 9.82 2.75
CA LEU A 76 3.76 9.86 2.68
C LEU A 76 3.33 9.79 1.21
N LEU A 77 2.38 8.91 0.92
CA LEU A 77 1.81 8.76 -0.41
C LEU A 77 0.50 9.54 -0.49
N VAL A 78 0.27 10.27 -1.58
CA VAL A 78 -1.04 10.86 -1.84
C VAL A 78 -1.91 9.79 -2.50
N SER A 79 -2.97 9.38 -1.82
CA SER A 79 -3.96 8.43 -2.34
C SER A 79 -5.33 9.09 -2.49
N PRO A 80 -6.09 8.74 -3.55
CA PRO A 80 -7.48 9.14 -3.65
C PRO A 80 -8.30 8.41 -2.58
N ARG A 81 -9.00 9.18 -1.73
CA ARG A 81 -10.01 8.70 -0.81
C ARG A 81 -11.37 8.83 -1.49
N ASN A 82 -12.06 7.71 -1.65
CA ASN A 82 -13.48 7.77 -1.99
C ASN A 82 -14.22 8.27 -0.75
N ILE A 83 -14.84 9.46 -0.83
CA ILE A 83 -15.77 9.92 0.20
C ILE A 83 -17.09 9.18 -0.04
N GLY A 84 -17.10 7.89 0.27
CA GLY A 84 -18.33 7.13 0.50
C GLY A 84 -18.76 7.37 1.94
N VAL A 85 -20.00 7.83 2.10
CA VAL A 85 -20.72 8.07 3.36
C VAL A 85 -20.24 7.15 4.49
N SER A 86 -19.86 7.75 5.62
CA SER A 86 -19.64 6.99 6.86
C SER A 86 -20.95 6.27 7.21
N CYS A 87 -20.97 4.95 7.12
CA CYS A 87 -21.95 4.17 7.85
C CYS A 87 -21.25 3.59 9.08
N GLY A 88 -21.42 4.29 10.21
CA GLY A 88 -21.23 3.67 11.51
C GLY A 88 -22.27 2.56 11.69
N ILE A 89 -21.86 1.53 12.44
CA ILE A 89 -22.70 0.49 13.03
C ILE A 89 -23.20 -0.54 12.00
N GLN A 90 -22.45 -1.65 11.92
CA GLN A 90 -23.03 -2.93 11.54
C GLN A 90 -24.06 -3.28 12.62
N SER A 91 -25.35 -3.19 12.28
CA SER A 91 -26.40 -3.93 12.96
C SER A 91 -27.24 -4.63 11.91
N ALA A 92 -27.42 -5.91 12.15
CA ALA A 92 -27.92 -6.89 11.22
C ALA A 92 -29.42 -6.72 10.94
N VAL A 93 -29.82 -7.29 9.79
CA VAL A 93 -31.18 -7.68 9.38
C VAL A 93 -32.08 -6.57 8.84
N SER A 94 -32.33 -6.59 7.52
CA SER A 94 -33.67 -6.82 6.97
C SER A 94 -33.63 -6.89 5.43
N LEU A 95 -34.34 -7.87 4.87
CA LEU A 95 -34.55 -8.06 3.44
C LEU A 95 -35.38 -6.91 2.82
N GLN A 96 -35.00 -6.45 1.61
CA GLN A 96 -35.86 -6.31 0.42
C GLN A 96 -35.21 -5.46 -0.71
N GLU A 97 -35.18 -6.07 -1.90
CA GLU A 97 -35.09 -5.69 -3.32
C GLU A 97 -35.13 -4.21 -3.87
N PRO A 98 -34.78 -4.01 -5.17
CA PRO A 98 -33.92 -2.93 -5.65
C PRO A 98 -34.65 -1.71 -6.24
N LYS A 99 -34.10 -0.49 -6.04
CA LYS A 99 -34.48 0.69 -6.83
C LYS A 99 -33.27 1.57 -7.22
N LYS A 100 -33.01 1.55 -8.53
CA LYS A 100 -32.56 2.64 -9.43
C LYS A 100 -31.65 3.73 -8.83
N SER A 101 -30.35 3.56 -9.12
CA SER A 101 -29.40 4.56 -9.59
C SER A 101 -29.83 6.05 -9.51
N THR A 102 -29.27 6.75 -8.54
CA THR A 102 -28.90 8.16 -8.68
C THR A 102 -27.41 8.23 -8.35
N VAL A 103 -26.59 8.43 -9.38
CA VAL A 103 -25.14 8.60 -9.24
C VAL A 103 -24.92 9.96 -8.58
N LEU A 104 -24.80 9.96 -7.24
CA LEU A 104 -24.23 11.11 -6.54
C LEU A 104 -22.73 11.09 -6.81
N ASP A 105 -22.24 12.21 -7.32
CA ASP A 105 -20.83 12.46 -7.61
C ASP A 105 -20.03 12.27 -6.32
N THR A 106 -19.40 11.10 -6.20
CA THR A 106 -18.51 10.77 -5.10
C THR A 106 -17.27 11.63 -5.25
N GLY A 107 -17.25 12.78 -4.55
CA GLY A 107 -16.08 13.64 -4.47
C GLY A 107 -14.85 12.81 -4.07
N LYS A 108 -13.84 12.77 -4.94
CA LYS A 108 -12.55 12.17 -4.64
C LYS A 108 -11.72 13.19 -3.88
N SER A 109 -11.57 13.01 -2.58
CA SER A 109 -10.61 13.80 -1.81
C SER A 109 -9.25 13.14 -1.85
N LEU A 110 -8.19 13.94 -1.95
CA LEU A 110 -6.83 13.43 -1.77
C LEU A 110 -6.56 13.28 -0.27
N GLN A 111 -5.88 12.20 0.12
CA GLN A 111 -5.38 12.02 1.48
C GLN A 111 -3.92 11.60 1.43
N LEU A 112 -3.13 12.06 2.40
CA LEU A 112 -1.80 11.53 2.64
C LEU A 112 -1.96 10.24 3.45
N CYS A 113 -1.35 9.16 2.98
CA CYS A 113 -1.38 7.87 3.66
C CYS A 113 0.03 7.31 3.82
N HIS A 114 0.28 6.65 4.95
CA HIS A 114 1.50 5.87 5.16
C HIS A 114 1.16 4.37 5.18
N SER A 115 2.04 3.52 4.62
CA SER A 115 1.83 2.06 4.61
C SER A 115 1.66 1.43 6.01
N ARG A 116 2.18 2.11 7.05
CA ARG A 116 2.10 1.70 8.46
C ARG A 116 0.94 2.34 9.24
N GLU A 117 0.17 3.22 8.61
CA GLU A 117 -0.85 4.02 9.30
C GLU A 117 -1.97 3.15 9.88
N GLU A 118 -2.45 2.17 9.11
CA GLU A 118 -3.48 1.22 9.57
C GLU A 118 -3.00 0.37 10.75
N ALA A 119 -1.73 -0.09 10.72
CA ALA A 119 -1.13 -0.81 11.84
C ALA A 119 -1.08 0.07 13.10
N CYS A 120 -0.57 1.29 12.96
CA CYS A 120 -0.45 2.25 14.07
C CYS A 120 -1.82 2.59 14.66
N LYS A 121 -2.81 2.85 13.81
CA LYS A 121 -4.19 3.14 14.25
C LYS A 121 -4.80 1.97 15.02
N ALA A 122 -4.65 0.74 14.52
CA ALA A 122 -5.15 -0.45 15.22
C ALA A 122 -4.47 -0.62 16.60
N GLU A 123 -3.15 -0.39 16.67
CA GLU A 123 -2.39 -0.45 17.92
C GLU A 123 -2.84 0.61 18.94
N LEU A 124 -3.06 1.85 18.50
CA LEU A 124 -3.54 2.94 19.34
C LEU A 124 -4.95 2.65 19.89
N ILE A 125 -5.88 2.24 19.02
CA ILE A 125 -7.25 1.88 19.44
C ILE A 125 -7.22 0.74 20.46
N TRP A 126 -6.39 -0.27 20.21
CA TRP A 126 -6.24 -1.40 21.13
C TRP A 126 -5.62 -0.98 22.46
N ALA A 127 -4.58 -0.14 22.45
CA ALA A 127 -3.98 0.42 23.66
C ALA A 127 -4.98 1.23 24.49
N MET A 128 -5.76 2.11 23.85
CA MET A 128 -6.84 2.83 24.52
C MET A 128 -7.88 1.88 25.13
N LYS A 129 -8.20 0.78 24.44
CA LYS A 129 -9.15 -0.23 24.95
C LYS A 129 -8.60 -0.97 26.17
N MET A 130 -7.31 -1.28 26.20
CA MET A 130 -6.63 -1.87 27.37
C MET A 130 -6.77 -0.98 28.59
N VAL A 131 -6.47 0.31 28.44
CA VAL A 131 -6.60 1.31 29.51
C VAL A 131 -8.05 1.43 29.96
N GLN A 132 -9.00 1.58 29.02
CA GLN A 132 -10.42 1.68 29.34
C GLN A 132 -10.95 0.46 30.12
N SER A 133 -10.43 -0.73 29.83
CA SER A 133 -10.88 -1.98 30.44
C SER A 133 -10.06 -2.37 31.67
N ASN A 134 -9.11 -1.52 32.10
CA ASN A 134 -8.17 -1.77 33.20
C ASN A 134 -7.42 -3.10 33.07
N ILE A 135 -7.03 -3.46 31.85
CA ILE A 135 -6.30 -4.71 31.58
C ILE A 135 -4.80 -4.48 31.80
N SER A 136 -4.18 -5.37 32.59
CA SER A 136 -2.75 -5.33 32.87
C SER A 136 -1.91 -5.54 31.61
N THR A 137 -0.84 -4.78 31.47
CA THR A 137 0.17 -4.96 30.40
C THR A 137 0.92 -6.29 30.52
N THR A 138 0.79 -7.00 31.65
CA THR A 138 1.37 -8.34 31.79
C THR A 138 0.73 -9.38 30.90
N PHE A 139 -0.54 -9.22 30.55
CA PHE A 139 -1.34 -10.14 29.72
C PHE A 139 -0.91 -10.18 28.23
N VAL A 140 -0.04 -9.27 27.82
CA VAL A 140 0.14 -8.88 26.41
C VAL A 140 1.33 -9.57 25.73
N GLU A 141 2.14 -10.36 26.44
CA GLU A 141 3.40 -10.92 25.90
C GLU A 141 3.20 -11.75 24.62
N ASP A 142 2.12 -12.55 24.53
CA ASP A 142 1.89 -13.44 23.38
C ASP A 142 0.66 -13.06 22.53
N ILE A 143 0.06 -11.89 22.76
CA ILE A 143 -1.17 -11.49 22.06
C ILE A 143 -0.96 -11.42 20.55
N THR A 144 0.25 -11.10 20.09
CA THR A 144 0.57 -11.01 18.66
C THR A 144 0.38 -12.36 17.95
N GLU A 145 0.62 -13.48 18.62
CA GLU A 145 0.38 -14.82 18.06
C GLU A 145 -1.12 -15.15 18.03
N VAL A 146 -1.86 -14.73 19.05
CA VAL A 146 -3.33 -14.84 19.09
C VAL A 146 -3.97 -14.04 17.95
N PHE A 147 -3.51 -12.80 17.70
CA PHE A 147 -4.00 -12.03 16.55
C PHE A 147 -3.67 -12.70 15.22
N LYS A 148 -2.48 -13.28 15.06
CA LYS A 148 -2.07 -14.01 13.85
C LYS A 148 -2.91 -15.26 13.59
N THR A 149 -3.40 -15.91 14.64
CA THR A 149 -4.30 -17.06 14.52
C THR A 149 -5.75 -16.66 14.29
N MET A 150 -6.21 -15.55 14.88
CA MET A 150 -7.58 -15.04 14.71
C MET A 150 -7.82 -14.39 13.35
N PHE A 151 -6.82 -13.68 12.80
CA PHE A 151 -6.96 -12.89 11.58
C PHE A 151 -6.04 -13.42 10.49
N THR A 152 -6.61 -13.71 9.33
CA THR A 152 -5.87 -14.13 8.13
C THR A 152 -5.06 -13.00 7.50
N THR A 153 -5.31 -11.76 7.89
CA THR A 153 -4.67 -10.58 7.32
C THR A 153 -4.38 -9.57 8.42
N ILE A 154 -3.10 -9.35 8.69
CA ILE A 154 -2.62 -8.38 9.67
C ILE A 154 -1.82 -7.29 8.94
N PRO A 155 -1.99 -6.01 9.29
CA PRO A 155 -1.19 -4.93 8.73
C PRO A 155 0.33 -5.19 8.85
N GLN A 156 1.06 -4.89 7.79
CA GLN A 156 2.51 -5.11 7.76
C GLN A 156 3.22 -4.24 8.82
N GLY A 157 3.97 -4.87 9.71
CA GLY A 157 4.68 -4.18 10.80
C GLY A 157 3.85 -3.93 12.05
N PHE A 158 2.64 -4.50 12.14
CA PHE A 158 1.87 -4.56 13.38
C PHE A 158 2.63 -5.33 14.46
N SER A 159 2.80 -4.73 15.62
CA SER A 159 3.36 -5.37 16.81
C SER A 159 2.70 -4.84 18.08
N LEU A 160 2.26 -5.78 18.92
CA LEU A 160 1.64 -5.49 20.22
C LEU A 160 2.45 -6.18 21.33
N GLY A 161 3.71 -5.75 21.49
CA GLY A 161 4.54 -6.20 22.60
C GLY A 161 4.35 -5.35 23.84
N ARG A 162 4.58 -5.92 25.03
CA ARG A 162 4.49 -5.21 26.33
C ARG A 162 5.25 -3.88 26.31
N THR A 163 6.50 -3.86 25.86
CA THR A 163 7.33 -2.64 25.83
C THR A 163 6.69 -1.53 25.00
N LYS A 164 6.16 -1.88 23.82
CA LYS A 164 5.54 -0.92 22.92
C LYS A 164 4.20 -0.44 23.48
N LEU A 165 3.39 -1.34 24.04
CA LEU A 165 2.14 -0.96 24.71
C LEU A 165 2.39 -0.03 25.89
N THR A 166 3.36 -0.35 26.76
CA THR A 166 3.72 0.50 27.90
C THR A 166 4.10 1.90 27.41
N TYR A 167 5.00 1.99 26.43
CA TYR A 167 5.38 3.27 25.84
C TYR A 167 4.17 4.04 25.27
N LEU A 168 3.28 3.36 24.55
CA LEU A 168 2.07 3.99 24.01
C LEU A 168 1.18 4.56 25.12
N ILE A 169 1.01 3.83 26.22
CA ILE A 169 0.16 4.25 27.34
C ILE A 169 0.79 5.37 28.17
N THR A 170 2.12 5.36 28.37
CA THR A 170 2.78 6.30 29.28
C THR A 170 3.30 7.57 28.61
N GLU A 171 3.78 7.47 27.37
CA GLU A 171 4.52 8.57 26.71
C GLU A 171 3.84 9.12 25.44
N ALA A 172 2.95 8.35 24.79
CA ALA A 172 2.43 8.71 23.47
C ALA A 172 0.95 9.11 23.44
N LEU A 173 0.11 8.47 24.26
CA LEU A 173 -1.32 8.77 24.42
C LEU A 173 -1.55 9.85 25.47
#